data_AF-A0A380U5W7-F1
#
_entry.id   AF-A0A380U5W7-F1
#
_cell.length_a   1.000
_cell.length_b   1.000
_cell.length_c   1.000
_cell.angle_alpha   90.00
_cell.angle_beta   90.00
_cell.angle_gamma   90.00
#
_symmetry.space_group_name_H-M   'P 1'
#
loop_
_entity.id
_entity.type
_entity.pdbx_description
1 polymer ?
#
loop_
_entity_poly.entity_id
_entity_poly.type
_entity_poly.pdbx_seq_one_letter_code
_entity_poly.pdbx_strand_id
1 'polypeptide(L)' 'MMRILLFLATNFAVMIVLGIILNVTGIAGNSTGGILIMSMLFGFAGSLISLFMSKTLALKSVGAEIITTPRNDAER' A
#
# COMPACT_ATOMS: atom_id res chain seq x y z
N MET A 1 -25.95 5.92 -0.68
CA MET A 1 -25.84 5.81 0.79
C MET A 1 -24.69 4.90 1.25
N MET A 2 -24.63 3.62 0.87
CA MET A 2 -23.58 2.69 1.35
C MET A 2 -22.13 3.12 1.05
N ARG A 3 -21.88 3.76 -0.11
CA ARG A 3 -20.55 4.28 -0.47
C ARG A 3 -20.03 5.35 0.51
N ILE A 4 -20.93 6.20 1.01
CA ILE A 4 -20.60 7.27 1.97
C ILE A 4 -20.28 6.67 3.34
N LEU A 5 -21.08 5.68 3.77
CA LEU A 5 -20.84 4.97 5.02
C LEU A 5 -19.52 4.20 5.00
N LEU A 6 -19.24 3.48 3.91
CA LEU A 6 -17.96 2.80 3.72
C LEU A 6 -16.80 3.80 3.74
N PHE A 7 -16.89 4.90 2.98
CA PHE A 7 -15.87 5.95 2.98
C PHE A 7 -15.58 6.49 4.39
N LEU A 8 -16.62 6.84 5.17
CA LEU A 8 -16.46 7.31 6.54
C LEU A 8 -15.82 6.24 7.43
N ALA A 9 -16.27 4.99 7.32
CA ALA A 9 -15.74 3.87 8.09
C ALA A 9 -14.25 3.63 7.82
N THR A 10 -13.82 3.65 6.54
CA THR A 10 -12.39 3.49 6.22
C THR A 10 -11.56 4.65 6.71
N ASN A 11 -12.03 5.90 6.57
CA ASN A 11 -11.30 7.05 7.10
C ASN A 11 -11.16 6.97 8.62
N PHE A 12 -12.22 6.59 9.33
CA PHE A 12 -12.18 6.42 10.78
C PHE A 12 -11.23 5.29 11.20
N ALA A 13 -11.25 4.17 10.48
CA ALA A 13 -10.32 3.07 10.70
C ALA A 13 -8.86 3.52 10.53
N VAL A 14 -8.56 4.31 9.49
CA VAL A 14 -7.23 4.87 9.27
C VAL A 14 -6.81 5.78 10.43
N MET A 15 -7.71 6.64 10.92
CA MET A 15 -7.43 7.49 12.09
C MET A 15 -7.11 6.67 13.35
N ILE A 16 -7.86 5.60 13.61
CA ILE A 16 -7.61 4.70 14.75
C ILE A 16 -6.24 4.06 14.63
N VAL A 17 -5.91 3.49 13.46
CA VAL A 17 -4.62 2.84 13.21
C VAL A 17 -3.47 3.84 13.40
N LEU A 18 -3.60 5.06 12.88
CA LEU A 18 -2.61 6.12 13.08
C LEU A 18 -2.45 6.47 14.57
N GLY A 19 -3.56 6.58 15.31
CA GLY A 19 -3.55 6.83 16.75
C GLY A 19 -2.84 5.75 17.55
N ILE A 20 -3.08 4.47 17.21
CA ILE A 20 -2.37 3.33 17.82
C ILE A 20 -0.88 3.42 17.56
N ILE A 21 -0.48 3.70 16.31
CA ILE A 21 0.95 3.80 15.95
C ILE A 21 1.62 4.94 16.72
N LEU A 22 1.00 6.13 16.78
CA LEU A 22 1.50 7.27 17.54
C LEU A 22 1.64 6.95 19.04
N ASN A 23 0.67 6.24 19.61
CA ASN A 23 0.67 5.86 21.03
C ASN A 23 1.77 4.84 21.35
N VAL A 24 1.91 3.80 20.51
CA VAL A 24 2.91 2.74 20.70
C VAL A 24 4.34 3.26 20.50
N THR A 25 4.53 4.15 19.52
CA THR A 25 5.86 4.70 19.21
C THR A 25 6.26 5.87 20.13
N GLY A 26 5.33 6.44 20.91
CA GLY A 26 5.60 7.55 21.84
C GLY A 26 6.07 8.84 21.16
N ILE A 27 5.80 8.98 19.86
CA ILE A 27 6.33 10.06 19.04
C ILE A 27 5.61 11.38 19.32
N ALA A 28 6.36 12.39 19.76
CA ALA A 28 5.91 13.77 19.72
C ALA A 28 5.90 14.24 18.25
N GLY A 29 4.73 14.62 17.73
CA GLY A 29 4.50 14.99 16.32
C GLY A 29 5.34 16.17 15.79
N ASN A 30 6.09 16.84 16.66
CA ASN A 30 6.96 17.96 16.33
C ASN A 30 8.46 17.62 16.31
N SER A 31 8.82 16.34 16.49
CA SER A 31 10.22 15.90 16.49
C SER A 31 10.65 15.34 15.13
N THR A 32 11.85 15.69 14.66
CA THR A 32 12.41 15.16 13.42
C THR A 32 12.49 13.63 13.44
N GLY A 33 12.86 13.04 14.59
CA GLY A 33 12.86 11.58 14.76
C GLY A 33 11.46 10.97 14.61
N GLY A 34 10.43 11.66 15.09
CA GLY A 34 9.05 11.25 14.92
C GLY A 34 8.59 11.21 13.47
N ILE A 35 8.93 12.25 12.71
CA ILE A 35 8.62 12.33 11.28
C ILE A 35 9.34 11.20 10.52
N LEU A 36 10.62 10.94 10.84
CA LEU A 36 11.39 9.87 10.21
C LEU A 36 10.81 8.47 10.46
N ILE A 37 10.40 8.18 11.70
CA ILE A 37 9.75 6.89 12.02
C ILE A 37 8.41 6.78 11.28
N MET A 38 7.64 7.86 11.19
CA MET A 38 6.38 7.87 10.43
C MET A 38 6.60 7.68 8.93
N SER A 39 7.57 8.37 8.34
CA SER A 39 7.98 8.16 6.95
C SER A 39 8.46 6.74 6.70
N MET A 40 9.16 6.13 7.66
CA MET A 40 9.57 4.75 7.57
C MET A 40 8.36 3.81 7.62
N LEU A 41 7.50 3.91 8.64
CA LEU A 41 6.36 3.02 8.80
C LEU A 41 5.35 3.16 7.66
N PHE A 42 4.91 4.36 7.33
CA PHE A 42 3.89 4.57 6.29
C PHE A 42 4.48 4.57 4.88
N GLY A 43 5.62 5.23 4.69
CA GLY A 43 6.26 5.33 3.37
C GLY A 43 6.81 3.99 2.89
N PHE A 44 7.60 3.29 3.73
CA PHE A 44 8.12 1.98 3.32
C PHE A 44 7.01 0.93 3.26
N ALA A 45 6.09 0.85 4.25
CA ALA A 45 5.01 -0.14 4.16
C ALA A 45 4.15 0.08 2.90
N GLY A 46 3.82 1.33 2.57
CA GLY A 46 3.10 1.65 1.34
C GLY A 46 3.86 1.22 0.08
N SER A 47 5.18 1.48 0.03
CA SER A 47 6.02 1.07 -1.10
C SER A 47 6.12 -0.45 -1.26
N LEU A 48 6.22 -1.19 -0.15
CA LEU A 48 6.31 -2.65 -0.16
C LEU A 48 4.99 -3.26 -0.64
N ILE A 49 3.86 -2.80 -0.11
CA ILE A 49 2.53 -3.22 -0.56
C ILE A 49 2.37 -2.96 -2.06
N SER A 50 2.76 -1.76 -2.53
CA SER A 50 2.73 -1.40 -3.94
C SER A 50 3.61 -2.33 -4.80
N LEU A 51 4.82 -2.64 -4.33
CA LEU A 51 5.75 -3.55 -5.03
C LEU A 51 5.18 -4.97 -5.14
N PHE A 52 4.61 -5.51 -4.06
CA PHE A 52 3.97 -6.84 -4.08
C PHE A 52 2.77 -6.88 -5.02
N MET A 53 2.02 -5.77 -5.11
CA MET A 53 0.90 -5.66 -6.06
C MET A 53 1.35 -5.43 -7.50
N SER A 54 2.55 -4.87 -7.73
CA SER A 54 3.03 -4.38 -9.02
C SER A 54 2.90 -5.41 -10.13
N LYS A 55 3.33 -6.67 -9.90
CA LYS A 55 3.28 -7.74 -10.90
C LYS A 55 1.84 -8.00 -11.39
N THR A 56 0.91 -8.19 -10.45
CA THR A 56 -0.50 -8.49 -10.77
C THR A 56 -1.20 -7.30 -11.39
N LEU A 57 -0.88 -6.09 -10.91
CA LEU A 57 -1.42 -4.85 -11.47
C LEU A 57 -0.94 -4.66 -12.91
N ALA A 58 0.36 -4.82 -13.17
CA ALA A 58 0.95 -4.70 -14.50
C ALA A 58 0.33 -5.69 -15.50
N LEU A 59 0.24 -6.98 -15.13
CA LEU A 59 -0.41 -8.02 -15.96
C LEU A 59 -1.86 -7.64 -16.30
N LYS A 60 -2.65 -7.21 -15.31
CA LYS A 60 -4.03 -6.77 -15.55
C LYS A 60 -4.12 -5.49 -16.39
N SER A 61 -3.20 -4.55 -16.19
CA SER A 61 -3.20 -3.25 -16.89
C SER A 61 -2.93 -3.38 -18.38
N VAL A 62 -2.03 -4.28 -18.78
CA VAL A 62 -1.74 -4.54 -20.21
C VAL A 62 -2.58 -5.66 -20.82
N GLY A 63 -3.43 -6.32 -20.02
CA GLY A 63 -4.20 -7.49 -20.45
C GLY A 63 -3.32 -8.67 -20.84
N ALA A 64 -2.09 -8.74 -20.32
CA ALA A 64 -1.12 -9.76 -20.69
C ALA A 64 -1.39 -11.06 -19.94
N GLU A 65 -1.21 -12.17 -20.65
CA GLU A 65 -1.29 -13.53 -20.12
C GLU A 65 0.13 -14.09 -19.91
N ILE A 66 0.30 -14.87 -18.84
CA ILE A 66 1.57 -15.54 -18.56
C ILE A 66 1.65 -16.78 -19.47
N ILE A 67 2.47 -16.71 -20.52
CA ILE A 67 2.75 -17.85 -21.40
C ILE A 67 3.71 -18.81 -20.69
N THR A 68 3.30 -20.07 -20.54
CA THR A 68 4.14 -21.13 -19.92
C THR A 68 4.85 -22.01 -20.94
N THR A 69 4.34 -22.08 -22.18
CA THR A 69 4.94 -22.83 -23.29
C THR A 69 4.96 -21.94 -24.54
N PRO A 70 6.14 -21.58 -25.07
CA PRO A 70 6.25 -20.70 -26.23
C PRO A 70 5.71 -21.38 -27.49
N ARG A 71 4.92 -20.66 -28.30
CA ARG A 71 4.33 -21.18 -29.56
C ARG A 71 5.08 -20.70 -30.82
N ASN A 72 6.06 -19.80 -30.64
CA ASN A 72 6.75 -19.05 -31.69
C ASN A 72 8.17 -18.66 -31.19
N ASP A 73 9.15 -18.50 -32.09
CA ASP A 73 10.49 -17.99 -31.76
C ASP A 73 10.50 -16.56 -31.18
N ALA A 74 9.48 -15.74 -31.47
CA ALA A 74 9.30 -14.43 -30.83
C ALA A 74 8.76 -14.50 -29.39
N GLU A 75 8.28 -15.68 -28.94
CA GLU A 75 7.76 -15.92 -27.59
C GLU A 75 8.75 -16.70 -26.69
N ARG A 76 9.97 -16.97 -27.18
CA ARG A 76 11.04 -17.66 -26.43
C ARG A 76 11.75 -16.74 -25.44
#